data_AF-A0A9W5UVW7-F1
#
_entry.id   AF-A0A9W5UVW7-F1
#
_cell.length_a   1.000
_cell.length_b   1.000
_cell.length_c   1.000
_cell.angle_alpha   90.00
_cell.angle_beta   90.00
_cell.angle_gamma   90.00
#
_symmetry.space_group_name_H-M   'P 1'
#
loop_
_entity.id
_entity.type
_entity.pdbx_description
1 polymer ?
#
loop_
_entity_poly.entity_id
_entity_poly.type
_entity_poly.pdbx_seq_one_letter_code
_entity_poly.pdbx_strand_id
1 'polypeptide(L)' 'MPAKRSSRKSRPDRHSAELAAVTPANLDDVAIAPVPTLPAGRPAAPKAGPPATGTSGVGRGQRTGQVRRYAFRRS' A
#
# COMPACT_ATOMS: atom_id res chain seq x y z
N MET A 1 13.83 34.66 -1.42
CA MET A 1 12.57 35.42 -1.25
C MET A 1 11.49 34.77 -2.13
N PRO A 2 10.39 34.25 -1.57
CA PRO A 2 9.30 33.68 -2.39
C PRO A 2 8.60 34.78 -3.19
N ALA A 3 8.38 34.55 -4.49
CA ALA A 3 7.68 35.51 -5.34
C ALA A 3 6.18 35.56 -4.97
N LYS A 4 5.68 36.74 -4.62
CA LYS A 4 4.25 36.95 -4.33
C LYS A 4 3.44 36.79 -5.62
N ARG A 5 2.55 35.80 -5.68
CA ARG A 5 1.60 35.61 -6.80
C ARG A 5 0.43 36.58 -6.63
N SER A 6 -0.02 37.21 -7.72
CA SER A 6 -1.20 38.08 -7.65
C SER A 6 -2.46 37.25 -7.38
N SER A 7 -3.30 37.72 -6.46
CA SER A 7 -4.57 37.07 -6.08
C SER A 7 -5.48 36.82 -7.29
N ARG A 8 -5.41 37.70 -8.30
CA ARG A 8 -6.18 37.59 -9.55
C ARG A 8 -5.83 36.36 -10.40
N LYS A 9 -4.63 35.77 -10.23
CA LYS A 9 -4.20 34.52 -10.90
C LYS A 9 -4.22 33.30 -9.97
N SER A 10 -4.72 33.45 -8.75
CA SER A 10 -4.92 32.30 -7.86
C SER A 10 -6.15 31.53 -8.33
N ARG A 11 -6.05 30.20 -8.38
CA ARG A 11 -7.24 29.37 -8.56
C ARG A 11 -8.12 29.51 -7.31
N PRO A 12 -9.45 29.50 -7.45
CA PRO A 12 -10.32 29.40 -6.30
C PRO A 12 -10.02 28.09 -5.57
N ASP A 13 -9.96 28.16 -4.24
CA ASP A 13 -9.67 27.02 -3.40
C ASP A 13 -10.88 26.08 -3.36
N ARG A 14 -10.96 25.21 -4.35
CA ARG A 14 -12.08 24.26 -4.49
C ARG A 14 -12.11 23.25 -3.33
N HIS A 15 -10.97 22.99 -2.72
CA HIS A 15 -10.85 22.07 -1.59
C HIS A 15 -11.58 22.60 -0.35
N SER A 16 -11.54 23.91 -0.13
CA SER A 16 -12.29 24.55 0.97
C SER A 16 -13.80 24.36 0.85
N ALA A 17 -14.35 24.49 -0.36
CA ALA A 17 -15.79 24.33 -0.61
C ALA A 17 -16.24 22.86 -0.49
N GLU A 18 -15.41 21.93 -0.96
CA GLU A 18 -15.68 20.49 -0.85
C GLU A 18 -15.62 20.02 0.62
N LEU A 19 -14.69 20.55 1.41
CA LEU A 19 -14.56 20.25 2.83
C LEU A 19 -15.80 20.71 3.62
N ALA A 20 -16.31 21.90 3.33
CA ALA A 20 -17.52 22.44 3.98
C ALA A 20 -18.78 21.61 3.67
N ALA A 21 -18.84 20.95 2.51
CA ALA A 21 -19.97 20.09 2.14
C ALA A 21 -19.95 18.73 2.86
N VAL A 22 -18.78 18.27 3.30
CA VAL A 22 -18.59 16.95 3.95
C VAL A 22 -18.51 17.05 5.47
N THR A 23 -18.29 18.26 6.01
CA THR A 23 -18.21 18.47 7.45
C THR A 23 -19.63 18.58 8.03
N PRO A 24 -20.05 17.65 8.90
CA PRO A 24 -21.36 17.75 9.55
C PRO A 24 -21.41 19.00 10.44
N ALA A 25 -22.54 19.70 10.44
CA ALA A 25 -22.72 20.94 11.20
C ALA A 25 -22.51 20.77 12.71
N ASN A 26 -22.73 19.55 13.21
CA ASN A 26 -22.65 19.20 14.63
C ASN A 26 -21.40 18.38 14.94
N LEU A 27 -20.28 18.61 14.23
CA LEU A 27 -19.04 17.85 14.43
C LEU A 27 -18.58 17.89 15.90
N ASP A 28 -18.79 19.01 16.57
CA ASP A 28 -18.45 19.22 17.99
C ASP A 28 -19.41 18.51 18.96
N ASP A 29 -20.63 18.18 18.52
CA ASP A 29 -21.61 17.45 19.32
C ASP A 29 -21.49 15.93 19.14
N VAL A 30 -20.65 15.47 18.20
CA VAL A 30 -20.39 14.04 18.03
C VAL A 30 -19.59 13.57 19.24
N ALA A 31 -20.29 12.92 20.18
CA ALA A 31 -19.67 12.21 21.28
C ALA A 31 -18.70 11.17 20.71
N ILE A 32 -17.40 11.44 20.84
CA ILE A 32 -16.35 10.50 20.45
C ILE A 32 -16.40 9.36 21.46
N ALA A 33 -16.89 8.21 21.01
CA ALA A 33 -16.81 6.99 21.82
C ALA A 33 -15.34 6.75 22.19
N PRO A 34 -15.04 6.44 23.47
CA PRO A 34 -13.67 6.21 23.90
C PRO A 34 -13.05 5.08 23.06
N VAL A 35 -11.86 5.34 22.53
CA VAL A 35 -11.12 4.34 21.75
C VAL A 35 -10.82 3.15 22.66
N PRO A 36 -11.28 1.93 22.33
CA PRO A 36 -10.97 0.76 23.13
C PRO A 36 -9.45 0.56 23.14
N THR A 37 -8.88 0.41 24.34
CA THR A 37 -7.46 0.09 24.50
C THR A 37 -7.20 -1.29 23.90
N LEU A 38 -6.50 -1.34 22.77
CA LEU A 38 -6.01 -2.58 22.21
C LEU A 38 -4.91 -3.15 23.11
N PRO A 39 -4.86 -4.47 23.30
CA PRO A 39 -3.77 -5.09 24.04
C PRO A 39 -2.43 -4.72 23.39
N ALA A 40 -1.52 -4.15 24.17
CA ALA A 40 -0.20 -3.72 23.72
C ALA A 40 0.74 -4.87 23.30
N GLY A 41 0.27 -6.13 23.42
CA GLY A 41 1.03 -7.32 23.13
C GLY A 41 0.89 -7.75 21.67
N ARG A 42 2.01 -7.83 20.96
CA ARG A 42 2.07 -8.59 19.70
C ARG A 42 1.87 -10.07 20.03
N PRO A 43 1.01 -10.81 19.30
CA PRO A 43 0.88 -12.25 19.50
C PRO A 43 2.24 -12.93 19.27
N ALA A 44 2.53 -13.94 20.10
CA ALA A 44 3.73 -14.75 19.94
C ALA A 44 3.73 -15.42 18.55
N ALA A 45 4.91 -15.49 17.93
CA ALA A 45 5.06 -16.21 16.68
C ALA A 45 4.69 -17.69 16.88
N PRO A 46 3.97 -18.33 15.93
CA PRO A 46 3.64 -19.74 16.03
C PRO A 46 4.93 -20.56 16.11
N LYS A 47 5.00 -21.47 17.09
CA LYS A 47 6.16 -22.35 17.30
C LYS A 47 6.44 -23.28 16.12
N ALA A 48 5.38 -23.62 15.38
CA ALA A 48 5.47 -24.40 14.16
C ALA A 48 5.25 -23.47 12.96
N GLY A 49 6.33 -23.18 12.23
CA GLY A 49 6.24 -22.69 10.86
C GLY A 49 5.95 -23.85 9.90
N PRO A 50 5.60 -23.57 8.64
CA PRO A 50 5.66 -24.60 7.60
C PRO A 50 7.08 -25.20 7.60
N PRO A 51 7.23 -26.51 7.34
CA PRO A 51 8.56 -27.11 7.29
C PRO A 51 9.42 -26.31 6.31
N ALA A 52 10.60 -25.89 6.75
CA ALA A 52 11.59 -25.29 5.88
C ALA A 52 12.05 -26.38 4.90
N THR A 53 11.33 -26.53 3.78
CA THR A 53 11.80 -27.31 2.64
C THR A 53 12.90 -26.49 1.98
N GLY A 54 14.06 -26.45 2.64
CA GLY A 54 15.29 -25.99 2.03
C GLY A 54 15.74 -27.02 1.00
N THR A 55 15.58 -26.70 -0.27
CA THR A 55 16.67 -26.92 -1.22
C THR A 55 16.99 -25.58 -1.85
N SER A 56 18.18 -25.05 -1.54
CA SER A 56 18.79 -24.04 -2.38
C SER A 56 19.23 -24.74 -3.66
N GLY A 57 18.67 -24.34 -4.81
CA GLY A 57 19.29 -24.52 -6.11
C GLY A 57 19.11 -25.88 -6.81
N VAL A 58 18.04 -26.00 -7.59
CA VAL A 58 17.99 -26.77 -8.86
C VAL A 58 17.01 -26.02 -9.79
N GLY A 59 17.31 -25.53 -10.98
CA GLY A 59 18.54 -25.39 -11.72
C GLY A 59 18.27 -24.43 -12.89
N ARG A 60 19.15 -23.44 -13.03
CA ARG A 60 19.51 -22.70 -14.26
C ARG A 60 18.38 -22.08 -15.08
N GLY A 61 18.21 -20.76 -14.88
CA GLY A 61 17.58 -19.87 -15.85
C GLY A 61 18.15 -20.06 -17.26
N GLN A 62 17.27 -19.91 -18.25
CA GLN A 62 17.60 -20.00 -19.66
C GLN A 62 18.77 -19.07 -19.99
N ARG A 63 19.90 -19.64 -20.42
CA ARG A 63 21.03 -18.85 -20.92
C ARG A 63 20.66 -18.34 -22.31
N THR A 64 20.73 -17.03 -22.52
CA THR A 64 20.50 -16.39 -23.82
C THR A 64 21.40 -17.05 -24.87
N GLY A 65 20.80 -17.64 -25.91
CA GLY A 65 21.50 -18.43 -26.94
C GLY A 65 21.37 -19.95 -26.84
N GLN A 66 20.73 -20.49 -25.79
CA GLN A 66 20.47 -21.93 -25.69
C GLN A 66 19.18 -22.32 -26.43
N VAL A 67 19.28 -23.19 -27.44
CA VAL A 67 18.12 -23.69 -28.21
C VAL A 67 17.17 -24.45 -27.28
N ARG A 68 15.92 -23.99 -27.22
CA ARG A 68 14.85 -24.63 -26.43
C ARG A 68 14.48 -25.98 -27.04
N ARG A 69 14.77 -27.06 -26.32
CA ARG A 69 14.34 -28.40 -26.69
C ARG A 69 12.89 -28.58 -26.24
N TYR A 70 11.96 -28.53 -27.20
CA TYR A 70 10.56 -28.88 -26.96
C TYR A 70 10.38 -30.37 -27.27
N ALA A 71 9.69 -31.09 -26.39
CA ALA A 71 9.57 -32.55 -26.45
C ALA A 71 8.87 -33.09 -27.71
N PHE A 72 8.22 -32.24 -28.50
CA PHE A 72 7.40 -32.65 -29.65
C PHE A 72 7.69 -31.86 -30.93
N ARG A 73 8.97 -31.58 -31.23
CA ARG A 73 9.31 -31.11 -32.58
C ARG A 73 9.38 -32.33 -33.51
N ARG A 74 8.37 -32.49 -34.37
CA ARG A 74 8.47 -33.33 -35.57
C ARG A 74 9.38 -32.60 -36.57
N SER A 75 10.33 -33.35 -37.12
CA SER A 75 11.38 -32.91 -38.06
C SER A 75 10.81 -32.33 -39.35
#